data_AF-A0A0F3MZ11-F1
#
_entry.id   AF-A0A0F3MZ11-F1
#
_cell.length_a   1.000
_cell.length_b   1.000
_cell.length_c   1.000
_cell.angle_alpha   90.00
_cell.angle_beta   90.00
_cell.angle_gamma   90.00
#
_symmetry.space_group_name_H-M   'P 1'
#
loop_
_entity.id
_entity.type
_entity.pdbx_description
1 polymer ?
#
loop_
_entity_poly.entity_id
_entity_poly.type
_entity_poly.pdbx_seq_one_letter_code
_entity_poly.pdbx_strand_id
1 'polypeptide(L)'
;MTNNKLTNKYYSASEVIKHLNIALHQLRYLETKNPDLSNYKINNRKYYTANDIDLLQKSLNKDITSLSTARIDILLTNFHNLSLQIKNILAAFSMTRV
;
A
#
# COMPACT_ATOMS: atom_id res chain seq x y z
N MET A 1 1.45 -0.41 -17.08
CA MET A 1 0.88 -1.50 -16.26
C MET A 1 0.54 -2.65 -17.17
N THR A 2 1.35 -3.72 -17.17
CA THR A 2 1.08 -4.92 -17.98
C THR A 2 0.00 -5.74 -17.30
N ASN A 3 -1.22 -5.68 -17.83
CA ASN A 3 -2.33 -6.55 -17.44
C ASN A 3 -2.06 -7.97 -17.96
N ASN A 4 -1.13 -8.68 -17.34
CA ASN A 4 -0.93 -10.10 -17.61
C ASN A 4 -2.10 -10.85 -16.98
N LYS A 5 -3.12 -11.12 -17.80
CA LYS A 5 -4.27 -11.94 -17.44
C LYS A 5 -3.78 -13.26 -16.84
N LEU A 6 -4.23 -13.57 -15.63
CA LEU A 6 -3.88 -14.81 -14.94
C LEU A 6 -4.57 -15.99 -15.65
N THR A 7 -3.83 -16.71 -16.51
CA THR A 7 -4.33 -17.87 -17.28
C THR A 7 -3.98 -19.23 -16.67
N ASN A 8 -2.89 -19.32 -15.90
CA ASN A 8 -2.42 -20.55 -15.28
C ASN A 8 -3.24 -20.90 -14.02
N LYS A 9 -3.39 -22.20 -13.75
CA LYS A 9 -4.02 -22.69 -12.52
C LYS A 9 -3.17 -22.44 -11.28
N TYR A 10 -1.84 -22.51 -11.45
CA TYR A 10 -0.85 -22.33 -10.39
C TYR A 10 0.29 -21.42 -10.86
N TYR A 11 0.78 -20.59 -9.96
CA TYR A 11 1.87 -19.65 -10.16
C TYR A 11 2.98 -19.91 -9.15
N SER A 12 4.22 -19.90 -9.60
CA SER A 12 5.39 -19.93 -8.74
C SER A 12 5.60 -18.56 -8.05
N ALA A 13 6.38 -18.53 -6.98
CA ALA A 13 6.73 -17.28 -6.30
C ALA A 13 7.34 -16.24 -7.26
N SER A 14 8.19 -16.68 -8.19
CA SER A 14 8.81 -15.82 -9.19
C SER A 14 7.81 -15.18 -10.16
N GLU A 15 6.75 -15.90 -10.52
CA GLU A 15 5.66 -15.35 -11.36
C GLU A 15 4.84 -14.36 -10.56
N VAL A 16 4.46 -14.69 -9.32
CA VAL A 16 3.68 -13.80 -8.45
C VAL A 16 4.40 -12.47 -8.20
N ILE A 17 5.70 -12.52 -7.94
CA ILE A 17 6.57 -11.34 -7.77
C ILE A 17 6.53 -10.44 -9.01
N LYS A 18 6.59 -11.02 -10.22
CA LYS A 18 6.49 -10.28 -11.49
C LYS A 18 5.10 -9.69 -11.69
N HIS A 19 4.04 -10.42 -11.36
CA HIS A 19 2.66 -9.96 -11.51
C HIS A 19 2.33 -8.80 -10.56
N LEU A 20 2.76 -8.90 -9.31
CA LEU A 20 2.54 -7.86 -8.30
C LEU A 20 3.57 -6.73 -8.35
N ASN A 21 4.65 -6.91 -9.13
CA ASN A 21 5.79 -5.99 -9.20
C ASN A 21 6.38 -5.67 -7.82
N ILE A 22 6.61 -6.72 -7.03
CA ILE A 22 7.17 -6.65 -5.66
C ILE A 22 8.46 -7.44 -5.55
N ALA A 23 9.22 -7.24 -4.49
CA ALA A 23 10.39 -8.06 -4.16
C ALA A 23 10.00 -9.33 -3.39
N LEU A 24 10.87 -10.35 -3.42
CA LEU A 24 10.64 -11.64 -2.73
C LEU A 24 10.41 -11.48 -1.23
N HIS A 25 11.13 -10.58 -0.57
CA HIS A 25 10.95 -10.35 0.86
C HIS A 25 9.58 -9.73 1.19
N GLN A 26 9.02 -8.92 0.29
CA GLN A 26 7.66 -8.36 0.44
C GLN A 26 6.62 -9.47 0.28
N LEU A 27 6.79 -10.37 -0.69
CA LEU A 27 5.93 -11.54 -0.82
C LEU A 27 5.94 -12.38 0.47
N ARG A 28 7.13 -12.66 1.04
CA ARG A 28 7.28 -13.38 2.31
C ARG A 28 6.56 -12.70 3.48
N TYR A 29 6.64 -11.37 3.54
CA TYR A 29 5.92 -10.60 4.56
C TYR A 29 4.40 -10.68 4.39
N LEU A 30 3.90 -10.62 3.15
CA LEU A 30 2.46 -10.78 2.89
C LEU A 30 1.97 -12.19 3.24
N GLU A 31 2.81 -13.21 3.05
CA GLU A 31 2.49 -14.58 3.46
C GLU A 31 2.28 -14.73 4.96
N THR A 32 3.03 -14.00 5.79
CA THR A 32 2.86 -14.07 7.25
C THR A 32 1.64 -13.30 7.74
N LYS A 33 1.20 -12.28 6.97
CA LYS A 33 0.03 -11.46 7.30
C LYS A 33 -1.30 -12.07 6.87
N ASN A 34 -1.30 -12.91 5.83
CA ASN A 34 -2.50 -13.54 5.28
C ASN A 34 -2.50 -15.06 5.55
N PRO A 35 -3.03 -15.52 6.70
CA PRO A 35 -3.09 -16.95 7.03
C PRO A 35 -4.02 -17.75 6.08
N ASP A 36 -4.93 -17.06 5.39
CA ASP A 36 -5.91 -17.68 4.48
C ASP A 36 -5.34 -18.06 3.10
N LEU A 37 -4.04 -17.86 2.88
CA LEU A 37 -3.40 -18.24 1.62
C LEU A 37 -3.37 -19.76 1.44
N SER A 38 -3.69 -20.20 0.22
CA SER A 38 -3.66 -21.60 -0.14
C SER A 38 -2.25 -22.18 0.05
N ASN A 39 -2.12 -23.25 0.82
CA ASN A 39 -0.84 -23.93 1.06
C ASN A 39 -0.56 -25.01 0.00
N TYR A 40 -0.76 -24.69 -1.27
CA TYR A 40 -0.61 -25.65 -2.34
C TYR A 40 0.88 -25.90 -2.64
N LYS A 41 1.27 -27.18 -2.69
CA LYS A 41 2.65 -27.60 -2.93
C LYS A 41 2.73 -28.66 -4.03
N ILE A 42 3.64 -28.46 -4.99
CA ILE A 42 4.03 -29.47 -5.98
C ILE A 42 5.53 -29.71 -5.79
N ASN A 43 5.95 -30.97 -5.64
CA ASN A 43 7.36 -31.34 -5.44
C ASN A 43 8.05 -30.51 -4.34
N ASN A 44 7.37 -30.34 -3.20
CA ASN A 44 7.82 -29.55 -2.06
C ASN A 44 8.06 -28.04 -2.34
N ARG A 45 7.63 -27.53 -3.50
CA ARG A 45 7.65 -26.10 -3.83
C ARG A 45 6.25 -25.53 -3.66
N LYS A 46 6.16 -24.34 -3.06
CA LYS A 46 4.90 -23.63 -2.86
C LYS A 46 4.47 -22.95 -4.16
N TYR A 47 3.18 -23.03 -4.45
CA TYR A 47 2.54 -22.38 -5.59
C TYR A 47 1.29 -21.63 -5.12
N TYR A 48 0.91 -20.61 -5.88
CA TYR A 48 -0.21 -19.72 -5.62
C TYR A 48 -1.28 -19.89 -6.70
N THR A 49 -2.53 -19.73 -6.32
CA THR A 49 -3.67 -19.69 -7.23
C THR A 49 -3.98 -18.24 -7.63
N ALA A 50 -4.84 -18.05 -8.63
CA ALA A 50 -5.31 -16.72 -8.99
C ALA A 50 -6.02 -16.01 -7.83
N ASN A 51 -6.73 -16.77 -6.97
CA ASN A 51 -7.39 -16.23 -5.77
C ASN A 51 -6.38 -15.73 -4.73
N ASP A 52 -5.29 -16.46 -4.53
CA ASP A 52 -4.22 -16.04 -3.62
C ASP A 52 -3.57 -14.73 -4.11
N ILE A 53 -3.38 -14.59 -5.42
CA ILE A 53 -2.84 -13.36 -6.02
C ILE A 53 -3.78 -12.17 -5.78
N ASP A 54 -5.10 -12.35 -5.93
CA ASP A 54 -6.09 -11.31 -5.65
C ASP A 54 -6.08 -10.88 -4.17
N LEU A 55 -5.98 -11.85 -3.24
CA LEU A 55 -5.84 -11.59 -1.81
C LEU A 55 -4.55 -10.82 -1.47
N LEU A 56 -3.43 -11.21 -2.08
CA LEU A 56 -2.14 -10.53 -1.93
C LEU A 56 -2.17 -9.11 -2.50
N GLN A 57 -2.86 -8.90 -3.62
CA GLN A 57 -3.02 -7.58 -4.22
C GLN A 57 -3.87 -6.66 -3.34
N LYS A 58 -4.96 -7.19 -2.76
CA LYS A 58 -5.80 -6.46 -1.80
C LYS A 58 -5.03 -6.05 -0.55
N SER A 59 -4.22 -6.94 0.03
CA SER A 59 -3.42 -6.59 1.22
C SER A 59 -2.33 -5.56 0.90
N LEU A 60 -1.65 -5.69 -0.25
CA LEU A 60 -0.68 -4.70 -0.71
C LEU A 60 -1.30 -3.31 -0.87
N ASN A 61 -2.47 -3.23 -1.51
CA ASN A 61 -3.18 -1.97 -1.69
C ASN A 61 -3.62 -1.37 -0.34
N LYS A 62 -4.07 -2.19 0.61
CA LYS A 62 -4.45 -1.71 1.95
C LYS A 62 -3.27 -1.05 2.68
N ASP A 63 -2.09 -1.64 2.61
CA ASP A 63 -0.89 -1.08 3.26
C ASP A 63 -0.43 0.22 2.60
N ILE A 64 -0.44 0.30 1.26
CA ILE A 64 -0.09 1.53 0.53
C ILE A 64 -1.11 2.64 0.82
N THR A 65 -2.40 2.31 0.74
CA THR A 65 -3.46 3.31 0.91
C THR A 65 -3.48 3.83 2.34
N SER A 66 -3.35 2.96 3.35
CA SER A 66 -3.31 3.38 4.76
C SER A 66 -2.12 4.28 5.09
N LEU A 67 -0.92 3.94 4.62
CA LEU A 67 0.27 4.77 4.84
C LEU A 67 0.19 6.10 4.07
N SER A 68 -0.35 6.08 2.85
CA SER A 68 -0.55 7.29 2.04
C SER A 68 -1.56 8.23 2.69
N THR A 69 -2.70 7.71 3.14
CA THR A 69 -3.73 8.51 3.81
C THR A 69 -3.19 9.16 5.08
N ALA A 70 -2.48 8.40 5.93
CA ALA A 70 -1.89 8.96 7.15
C ALA A 70 -0.91 10.11 6.87
N ARG A 71 -0.08 10.00 5.83
CA ARG A 71 0.85 11.07 5.44
C ARG A 71 0.13 12.29 4.86
N ILE A 72 -0.93 12.06 4.08
CA ILE A 72 -1.76 13.13 3.52
C ILE A 72 -2.48 13.89 4.64
N ASP A 73 -3.03 13.19 5.63
CA ASP A 73 -3.71 13.79 6.77
C ASP A 73 -2.78 14.68 7.61
N ILE A 74 -1.54 14.21 7.84
CA ILE A 74 -0.50 15.01 8.52
C ILE A 74 -0.18 16.28 7.69
N LEU A 75 -0.04 16.15 6.38
CA LEU A 75 0.27 17.28 5.50
C LEU A 75 -0.87 18.32 5.52
N LEU A 76 -2.12 17.87 5.42
CA LEU A 76 -3.30 18.74 5.50
C LEU A 76 -3.38 19.46 6.85
N THR A 77 -3.12 18.75 7.95
CA THR A 77 -3.08 19.34 9.30
C THR A 77 -2.02 20.42 9.40
N ASN A 78 -0.82 20.17 8.88
CA ASN A 78 0.27 21.14 8.88
C ASN A 78 -0.07 22.38 8.04
N PHE A 79 -0.67 22.20 6.86
CA PHE A 79 -1.13 23.33 6.03
C PHE A 79 -2.20 24.16 6.73
N HIS A 80 -3.16 23.52 7.40
CA HIS A 80 -4.20 24.21 8.16
C HIS A 80 -3.58 25.06 9.28
N ASN A 81 -2.68 24.47 10.07
CA ASN A 81 -2.01 25.16 11.17
C ASN A 81 -1.17 26.35 10.68
N LEU A 82 -0.44 26.19 9.57
CA LEU A 82 0.34 27.26 8.96
C LEU A 82 -0.57 28.41 8.49
N SER A 83 -1.70 28.08 7.84
CA SER A 83 -2.68 29.07 7.40
C SER A 83 -3.24 29.87 8.58
N LEU A 84 -3.53 29.21 9.70
CA LEU A 84 -4.00 29.87 10.91
C LEU A 84 -2.95 30.81 11.51
N GLN A 85 -1.68 30.38 11.56
CA GLN A 85 -0.57 31.23 12.03
C GLN A 85 -0.40 32.48 11.17
N ILE A 86 -0.45 32.33 9.83
CA ILE A 86 -0.37 33.47 8.91
C ILE A 86 -1.52 34.45 9.15
N LYS A 87 -2.76 33.94 9.29
CA LYS A 87 -3.92 34.79 9.60
C LYS A 87 -3.73 35.56 10.91
N ASN A 88 -3.24 34.90 11.96
CA ASN A 88 -3.01 35.54 13.25
C ASN A 88 -1.93 36.65 13.18
N ILE A 89 -0.84 36.40 12.45
CA ILE A 89 0.21 37.40 12.22
C ILE A 89 -0.36 38.61 11.47
N LEU A 90 -1.12 38.39 10.40
CA LEU A 90 -1.74 39.47 9.62
C LEU A 90 -2.73 40.28 10.46
N ALA A 91 -3.54 39.62 11.29
CA ALA A 91 -4.45 40.28 12.22
C ALA A 91 -3.69 41.14 13.25
N ALA A 92 -2.61 40.61 13.84
CA ALA A 92 -1.77 41.35 14.78
C ALA A 92 -1.13 42.60 14.15
N PHE A 93 -0.64 42.49 12.91
CA PHE A 93 -0.14 43.63 12.13
C PHE A 93 -1.22 44.66 11.80
N SER A 94 -2.46 44.24 11.58
CA SER A 94 -3.58 45.16 11.33
C SER A 94 -3.97 45.96 12.57
N MET A 95 -3.87 45.38 13.78
CA MET A 95 -4.21 46.05 15.04
C MET A 95 -3.10 46.97 15.58
N THR A 96 -1.85 46.76 15.16
CA THR A 96 -0.72 47.63 15.53
C THR A 96 -0.57 48.86 14.63
N ARG A 97 -1.33 48.94 13.53
CA ARG A 97 -1.46 50.16 12.70
C ARG A 97 -2.69 50.96 13.13
N VAL A 98 -2.64 51.55 14.32
CA VAL A 98 -3.53 52.63 14.80
C VAL A 98 -2.67 53.69 15.46
#